data_AF-A0A1J9PCZ9-F1
#
_entry.id   AF-A0A1J9PCZ9-F1
#
_cell.length_a   1.000
_cell.length_b   1.000
_cell.length_c   1.000
_cell.angle_alpha   90.00
_cell.angle_beta   90.00
_cell.angle_gamma   90.00
#
_symmetry.space_group_name_H-M   'P 1'
#
loop_
_entity.id
_entity.type
_entity.pdbx_description
1 polymer ?
#
loop_
_entity_poly.entity_id
_entity_poly.type
_entity_poly.pdbx_seq_one_letter_code
_entity_poly.pdbx_strand_id
1 'polypeptide(L)'
;MSDGMLLESQRLSPHMQDSLDNGLFWVCLAARFSSMFDEIYWTFIDKAYYGEFTSLKDRLQYLDEEERSKLDAIYADKMKQAEDGKSDSHYSLDDIMEL
;
A
#
# COMPACT_ATOMS: atom_id res chain seq x y z
N MET A 1 -33.80 -3.64 27.47
CA MET A 1 -32.42 -4.18 27.53
C MET A 1 -31.83 -3.88 26.17
N SER A 2 -30.93 -2.90 26.10
CA SER A 2 -30.16 -2.63 24.90
C SER A 2 -29.11 -3.73 24.79
N ASP A 3 -29.17 -4.53 23.72
CA ASP A 3 -28.07 -5.43 23.35
C ASP A 3 -26.78 -4.63 23.45
N GLY A 4 -25.76 -5.13 24.14
CA GLY A 4 -24.51 -4.43 24.45
C GLY A 4 -23.63 -4.12 23.23
N MET A 5 -24.24 -3.88 22.07
CA MET A 5 -23.58 -3.55 20.81
C MET A 5 -23.46 -2.04 20.66
N LEU A 6 -22.25 -1.60 20.35
CA LEU A 6 -21.97 -0.23 19.96
C LEU A 6 -22.63 0.07 18.61
N LEU A 7 -23.23 1.25 18.50
CA LEU A 7 -23.69 1.80 17.21
C LEU A 7 -22.48 1.96 16.28
N GLU A 8 -22.67 1.91 14.96
CA GLU A 8 -21.57 2.06 13.98
C GLU A 8 -20.74 3.33 14.23
N SER A 9 -21.41 4.44 14.53
CA SER A 9 -20.76 5.73 14.86
C SER A 9 -19.99 5.72 16.19
N GLN A 10 -20.14 4.69 17.01
CA GLN A 10 -19.45 4.51 18.30
C GLN A 10 -18.32 3.48 18.22
N ARG A 11 -18.21 2.73 17.12
CA ARG A 11 -17.16 1.71 16.95
C ARG A 11 -15.79 2.31 16.70
N LEU A 12 -15.76 3.50 16.11
CA LEU A 12 -14.53 4.21 15.83
C LEU A 12 -14.51 5.54 16.59
N SER A 13 -13.37 5.86 17.18
CA SER A 13 -13.17 7.21 17.71
C SER A 13 -13.10 8.21 16.54
N PRO A 14 -13.54 9.47 16.73
CA PRO A 14 -13.47 10.48 15.68
C PRO A 14 -12.07 10.60 15.07
N HIS A 15 -11.02 10.57 15.89
CA HIS A 15 -9.63 10.64 15.40
C HIS A 15 -9.20 9.44 14.56
N MET A 16 -9.71 8.24 14.87
CA MET A 16 -9.46 7.07 14.04
C MET A 16 -10.22 7.13 12.72
N GLN A 17 -11.39 7.78 12.72
CA GLN A 17 -12.19 7.93 11.51
C GLN A 17 -11.50 8.91 10.57
N ASP A 18 -11.10 10.05 11.11
CA ASP A 18 -10.33 11.06 10.37
C ASP A 18 -9.05 10.46 9.77
N SER A 19 -8.35 9.57 10.48
CA SER A 19 -7.11 8.96 10.00
C SER A 19 -7.32 7.88 8.92
N LEU A 20 -8.47 7.21 8.91
CA LEU A 20 -8.88 6.34 7.81
C LEU A 20 -9.27 7.16 6.59
N ASP A 21 -10.08 8.21 6.78
CA ASP A 21 -10.61 9.05 5.71
C ASP A 21 -9.50 9.82 4.98
N ASN A 22 -8.49 10.31 5.69
CA ASN A 22 -7.34 11.00 5.10
C ASN A 22 -6.20 10.06 4.64
N GLY A 23 -6.35 8.75 4.84
CA GLY A 23 -5.37 7.74 4.43
C GLY A 23 -4.12 7.62 5.29
N LEU A 24 -3.96 8.42 6.35
CA LEU A 24 -2.80 8.36 7.25
C LEU A 24 -2.67 7.00 7.92
N PHE A 25 -3.80 6.36 8.26
CA PHE A 25 -3.82 5.00 8.78
C PHE A 25 -3.08 4.03 7.85
N TRP A 26 -3.38 4.06 6.56
CA TRP A 26 -2.78 3.15 5.57
C TRP A 26 -1.29 3.43 5.37
N VAL A 27 -0.87 4.70 5.37
CA VAL A 27 0.55 5.07 5.32
C VAL A 27 1.30 4.51 6.53
N CYS A 28 0.75 4.68 7.73
CA CYS A 28 1.37 4.14 8.96
C CYS A 28 1.40 2.60 8.95
N LEU A 29 0.36 1.95 8.42
CA LEU A 29 0.30 0.49 8.33
C LEU A 29 1.35 -0.05 7.36
N ALA A 30 1.45 0.52 6.15
CA ALA A 30 2.44 0.14 5.15
C ALA A 30 3.89 0.33 5.64
N ALA A 31 4.15 1.42 6.38
CA ALA A 31 5.47 1.68 6.96
C ALA A 31 5.84 0.66 8.07
N ARG A 32 4.85 0.12 8.78
CA ARG A 32 5.07 -0.87 9.85
C ARG A 32 5.23 -2.28 9.33
N PHE A 33 4.55 -2.63 8.24
CA PHE A 33 4.53 -3.96 7.65
C PHE A 33 5.09 -3.91 6.23
N SER A 34 6.42 -3.83 6.12
CA SER A 34 7.11 -3.71 4.83
C SER A 34 6.82 -4.88 3.88
N SER A 35 6.51 -6.07 4.40
CA SER A 35 6.11 -7.24 3.60
C SER A 35 4.76 -7.09 2.90
N MET A 36 3.90 -6.19 3.40
CA MET A 36 2.56 -5.90 2.88
C MET A 36 2.51 -4.54 2.18
N PHE A 37 3.66 -3.87 2.08
CA PHE A 37 3.73 -2.51 1.57
C PHE A 37 3.14 -2.42 0.17
N ASP A 38 3.51 -3.33 -0.73
CA ASP A 38 3.07 -3.30 -2.12
C ASP A 38 1.53 -3.38 -2.22
N GLU A 39 0.90 -4.29 -1.50
CA GLU A 39 -0.55 -4.43 -1.53
C GLU A 39 -1.29 -3.26 -0.88
N ILE A 40 -0.84 -2.79 0.29
CA ILE A 40 -1.43 -1.62 0.94
C ILE A 40 -1.27 -0.38 0.05
N TYR A 41 -0.10 -0.24 -0.58
CA TYR A 41 0.19 0.87 -1.47
C TYR A 41 -0.77 0.88 -2.66
N TRP A 42 -0.85 -0.21 -3.42
CA TRP A 42 -1.68 -0.27 -4.61
C TRP A 42 -3.18 -0.24 -4.31
N THR A 43 -3.61 -0.79 -3.19
CA THR A 43 -5.04 -0.87 -2.84
C THR A 43 -5.58 0.44 -2.27
N PHE A 44 -4.82 1.11 -1.40
CA PHE A 44 -5.33 2.24 -0.62
C PHE A 44 -4.58 3.55 -0.87
N ILE A 45 -3.25 3.51 -0.93
CA ILE A 45 -2.43 4.72 -0.98
C ILE A 45 -2.42 5.32 -2.39
N ASP A 46 -2.12 4.52 -3.41
CA ASP A 46 -2.02 4.99 -4.81
C ASP A 46 -3.30 5.69 -5.25
N LYS A 47 -4.46 5.11 -4.94
CA LYS A 47 -5.78 5.70 -5.24
C LYS A 47 -6.02 7.01 -4.50
N ALA A 48 -5.62 7.10 -3.24
CA ALA A 48 -5.84 8.30 -2.43
C ALA A 48 -5.05 9.52 -2.95
N TYR A 49 -3.82 9.30 -3.45
CA TYR A 49 -2.94 10.39 -3.91
C TYR A 49 -3.07 10.68 -5.41
N TYR A 50 -3.26 9.65 -6.23
CA TYR A 50 -3.18 9.77 -7.68
C TYR A 50 -4.48 9.39 -8.41
N GLY A 51 -5.57 9.13 -7.67
CA GLY A 51 -6.87 8.74 -8.24
C GLY A 51 -6.89 7.31 -8.76
N GLU A 52 -7.91 6.94 -9.54
CA GLU A 52 -8.03 5.55 -10.03
C GLU A 52 -6.81 5.09 -10.82
N PHE A 53 -6.35 3.87 -10.53
CA PHE A 53 -5.24 3.27 -11.23
C PHE A 53 -5.69 2.81 -12.62
N THR A 54 -5.15 3.42 -13.66
CA THR A 54 -5.42 3.09 -15.06
C THR A 54 -4.29 2.27 -15.67
N SER A 55 -3.06 2.77 -15.56
CA SER A 55 -1.88 2.09 -16.08
C SER A 55 -0.61 2.54 -15.35
N LEU A 56 0.41 1.68 -15.37
CA LEU A 56 1.73 2.03 -14.84
C LEU A 56 2.34 3.22 -15.59
N LYS A 57 2.06 3.37 -16.89
CA LYS A 57 2.57 4.48 -17.70
C LYS A 57 2.06 5.84 -17.19
N ASP A 58 0.82 5.87 -16.72
CA ASP A 58 0.24 7.09 -16.13
C ASP A 58 0.85 7.41 -14.76
N ARG A 59 1.36 6.41 -14.03
CA ARG A 59 2.11 6.65 -12.79
C ARG A 59 3.54 7.09 -13.06
N LEU A 60 4.19 6.52 -14.07
CA LEU A 60 5.53 6.92 -14.49
C LEU A 60 5.59 8.40 -14.91
N GLN A 61 4.48 8.99 -15.38
CA GLN A 61 4.44 10.40 -15.75
C GLN A 61 4.72 11.36 -14.58
N TYR A 62 4.54 10.93 -13.34
CA TYR A 62 4.83 11.73 -12.15
C TYR A 62 6.31 11.72 -11.76
N LEU A 63 7.10 10.79 -12.31
CA LEU A 63 8.53 10.71 -12.05
C LEU A 63 9.31 11.67 -12.94
N ASP A 64 10.23 12.40 -12.34
CA ASP A 64 11.21 13.21 -13.08
C ASP A 64 12.28 12.35 -13.76
N GLU A 65 13.17 12.98 -14.52
CA GLU A 65 14.21 12.27 -15.30
C GLU A 65 15.24 11.55 -14.41
N GLU A 66 15.53 12.11 -13.24
CA GLU A 66 16.46 11.51 -12.28
C GLU A 66 15.82 10.28 -11.62
N GLU A 67 14.56 10.39 -11.22
CA GLU A 67 13.77 9.32 -10.64
C GLU A 67 13.57 8.16 -11.62
N ARG A 68 13.30 8.46 -12.89
CA ARG A 68 13.22 7.44 -13.97
C ARG A 68 14.54 6.72 -14.15
N SER A 69 15.66 7.45 -14.18
CA SER A 69 16.99 6.85 -14.31
C SER A 69 17.31 5.91 -13.14
N LYS A 70 16.92 6.29 -11.91
CA LYS A 70 17.06 5.42 -10.73
C LYS A 70 16.17 4.19 -10.84
N LEU A 71 14.93 4.34 -11.32
CA LEU A 71 14.00 3.24 -11.52
C LEU A 71 14.53 2.22 -12.54
N ASP A 72 15.14 2.67 -13.63
CA ASP A 72 15.76 1.79 -14.63
C ASP A 72 16.92 0.97 -14.04
N ALA A 73 17.74 1.58 -13.17
CA ALA A 73 18.79 0.88 -12.45
C ALA A 73 18.22 -0.20 -11.50
N ILE A 74 17.16 0.13 -10.76
CA ILE A 74 16.47 -0.82 -9.87
C ILE A 74 15.87 -1.97 -10.68
N TYR A 75 15.30 -1.69 -11.85
CA TYR A 75 14.72 -2.71 -12.72
C TYR A 75 15.78 -3.73 -13.18
N ALA A 76 16.95 -3.25 -13.61
CA ALA A 76 18.05 -4.13 -14.01
C ALA A 76 18.51 -5.04 -12.86
N ASP A 77 18.65 -4.49 -11.65
CA ASP A 77 19.01 -5.26 -10.45
C ASP A 77 17.96 -6.30 -10.09
N LYS A 78 16.66 -5.95 -10.15
CA LYS A 78 15.56 -6.89 -9.88
C LYS A 78 15.46 -8.00 -10.94
N MET A 79 15.69 -7.70 -12.22
CA MET A 79 15.72 -8.71 -13.28
C MET A 79 16.83 -9.73 -13.02
N LYS A 80 18.01 -9.27 -12.61
CA LYS A 80 19.12 -10.15 -12.23
C LYS A 80 18.80 -11.00 -10.99
N GLN A 81 18.16 -10.42 -9.97
CA GLN A 81 17.74 -11.17 -8.78
C GLN A 81 16.70 -12.26 -9.10
N ALA A 82 15.80 -11.99 -10.05
CA ALA A 82 14.83 -12.96 -10.53
C ALA A 82 15.51 -14.12 -11.27
N GLU A 83 16.51 -13.84 -12.12
CA GLU A 83 17.34 -14.85 -12.77
C GLU A 83 18.13 -15.70 -11.75
N ASP A 84 18.65 -15.07 -10.70
CA ASP A 84 19.39 -15.72 -9.61
C ASP A 84 18.48 -16.48 -8.61
N GLY A 85 17.15 -16.41 -8.77
CA GLY A 85 16.17 -17.08 -7.91
C GLY A 85 16.08 -16.52 -6.48
N LYS A 86 16.52 -15.27 -6.25
CA LYS A 86 16.54 -14.59 -4.95
C LYS A 86 15.47 -13.51 -4.84
N SER A 87 14.27 -13.76 -5.37
CA SER A 87 13.16 -12.81 -5.20
C SER A 87 12.64 -12.89 -3.76
N ASP A 88 12.52 -11.75 -3.09
CA ASP A 88 11.83 -11.65 -1.80
C ASP A 88 10.38 -12.16 -1.93
N SER A 89 9.90 -12.84 -0.88
CA SER A 89 8.54 -13.36 -0.80
C SER A 89 7.56 -12.22 -0.53
N HIS A 90 6.68 -11.92 -1.48
CA HIS A 90 5.51 -11.07 -1.26
C HIS A 90 4.44 -11.88 -0.52
N TYR A 91 3.89 -11.32 0.55
CA TYR A 91 2.76 -11.91 1.28
C TYR A 91 1.52 -11.06 1.00
N SER A 92 0.41 -11.69 0.63
CA SER A 92 -0.87 -10.99 0.47
C SER A 92 -1.52 -10.71 1.84
N LEU A 93 -2.49 -9.79 1.88
CA LEU A 93 -3.33 -9.47 3.03
C LEU A 93 -4.06 -10.75 3.50
N ASP A 94 -4.53 -11.54 2.54
CA ASP A 94 -5.21 -12.81 2.81
C ASP A 94 -4.27 -13.83 3.45
N ASP A 95 -3.00 -13.92 3.02
CA ASP A 95 -2.01 -14.86 3.58
C ASP A 95 -1.71 -14.61 5.08
N ILE A 96 -2.01 -13.41 5.58
CA ILE A 96 -1.73 -13.00 6.97
C ILE A 96 -3.01 -12.92 7.80
N MET A 97 -4.17 -12.66 7.20
CA MET A 97 -5.46 -12.64 7.90
C MET A 97 -5.97 -14.05 8.29
N GLU A 98 -5.29 -15.13 7.86
CA GLU A 98 -5.52 -16.50 8.34
C GLU A 98 -4.88 -16.82 9.72
N LEU A 99 -4.36 -15.81 10.44
CA LEU A 99 -3.76 -15.95 11.78
C LEU A 99 -4.78 -16.08 12.94
#